data_AF-B1XV70-F1
#
_entry.id   AF-B1XV70-F1
#
_cell.length_a   1.000
_cell.length_b   1.000
_cell.length_c   1.000
_cell.angle_alpha   90.00
_cell.angle_beta   90.00
_cell.angle_gamma   90.00
#
_symmetry.space_group_name_H-M   'P 1'
#
loop_
_entity.id
_entity.type
_entity.pdbx_description
1 polymer ?
#
loop_
_entity_poly.entity_id
_entity_poly.type
_entity_poly.pdbx_seq_one_letter_code
_entity_poly.pdbx_strand_id
1 'polypeptide(L)'
;MSSLFNNTPPPSAEALRPKTIEEVIGQAHLLTNEKPLNLAFASGKPHSIILWGPPGVGKTTLARLSAKAFDREFIAISAVLAGVKEIRESIEQAQQNMAQYSKQTILFVDEIHRFNKILGCQP
;
A
#
# COMPACT_ATOMS: atom_id res chain seq x y z
N MET A 1 3.86 -12.76 45.42
CA MET A 1 2.73 -12.67 44.47
C MET A 1 2.69 -11.27 43.89
N SER A 2 2.38 -11.18 42.59
CA SER A 2 1.92 -10.01 41.83
C SER A 2 2.83 -8.78 41.69
N SER A 3 3.60 -8.74 40.59
CA SER A 3 3.46 -7.65 39.60
C SER A 3 4.13 -8.07 38.28
N LEU A 4 3.35 -8.75 37.41
CA LEU A 4 3.79 -9.28 36.10
C LEU A 4 3.02 -8.62 34.93
N PHE A 5 2.49 -7.42 35.15
CA PHE A 5 1.81 -6.66 34.11
C PHE A 5 2.38 -5.24 34.06
N ASN A 6 3.49 -5.09 33.32
CA ASN A 6 3.86 -3.78 32.78
C ASN A 6 2.69 -3.34 31.89
N ASN A 7 1.93 -2.38 32.39
CA ASN A 7 0.69 -1.89 31.81
C ASN A 7 0.96 -0.89 30.67
N THR A 8 1.96 -1.18 29.82
CA THR A 8 2.17 -0.43 28.58
C THR A 8 1.35 -1.15 27.51
N PRO A 9 0.29 -0.53 26.95
CA PRO A 9 -0.42 -1.14 25.84
C PRO A 9 0.61 -1.48 24.76
N PRO A 10 0.56 -2.69 24.17
CA PRO A 10 1.48 -3.04 23.10
C PRO A 10 1.40 -1.94 22.04
N PRO A 11 2.55 -1.48 21.51
CA PRO A 11 2.55 -0.43 20.51
C PRO A 11 1.59 -0.83 19.40
N SER A 12 0.72 0.10 19.00
CA SER A 12 -0.26 -0.13 17.93
C SER A 12 0.44 -0.80 16.75
N ALA A 13 -0.21 -1.77 16.10
CA ALA A 13 0.35 -2.42 14.92
C ALA A 13 0.81 -1.40 13.85
N GLU A 14 0.23 -0.20 13.84
CA GLU A 14 0.66 0.97 13.07
C GLU A 14 2.09 1.44 13.40
N ALA A 15 2.43 1.50 14.69
CA ALA A 15 3.70 2.00 15.22
C ALA A 15 4.87 1.03 14.98
N LEU A 16 4.57 -0.27 14.86
CA LEU A 16 5.53 -1.31 14.53
C LEU A 16 5.74 -1.51 13.02
N ARG A 17 5.05 -0.76 12.16
CA ARG A 17 5.20 -0.95 10.71
C ARG A 17 6.60 -0.49 10.27
N PRO A 18 7.30 -1.27 9.41
CA PRO A 18 8.57 -0.88 8.82
C PRO A 18 8.45 0.47 8.10
N LYS A 19 9.53 1.25 8.16
CA LYS A 19 9.68 2.60 7.61
C LYS A 19 10.47 2.63 6.31
N THR A 20 11.23 1.58 6.03
CA THR A 20 11.93 1.37 4.76
C THR A 20 11.65 -0.04 4.21
N ILE A 21 11.94 -0.25 2.94
CA ILE A 21 11.67 -1.52 2.27
C ILE A 21 12.58 -2.65 2.81
N GLU A 22 13.79 -2.29 3.27
CA GLU A 22 14.79 -3.20 3.84
C GLU A 22 14.38 -3.74 5.22
N GLU A 23 13.54 -3.00 5.94
CA GLU A 23 13.00 -3.40 7.25
C GLU A 23 11.85 -4.43 7.12
N VAL A 24 11.39 -4.76 5.90
CA VAL A 24 10.31 -5.73 5.68
C VAL A 24 10.81 -7.16 5.88
N ILE A 25 10.51 -7.72 7.05
CA ILE A 25 10.84 -9.11 7.41
C ILE A 25 9.86 -10.08 6.71
N GLY A 26 10.39 -11.20 6.18
CA GLY A 26 9.59 -12.30 5.62
C GLY A 26 9.25 -12.18 4.13
N GLN A 27 9.55 -11.05 3.49
CA GLN A 27 9.36 -10.83 2.04
C GLN A 27 10.69 -10.81 1.26
N ALA A 28 11.75 -11.42 1.81
CA ALA A 28 13.07 -11.51 1.15
C ALA A 28 12.99 -12.14 -0.26
N HIS A 29 11.98 -12.99 -0.49
CA HIS A 29 11.67 -13.58 -1.79
C HIS A 29 11.05 -12.60 -2.80
N LEU A 30 10.77 -11.34 -2.45
CA LEU A 30 10.35 -10.29 -3.38
C LEU A 30 11.40 -9.17 -3.49
N LEU A 31 12.25 -9.02 -2.47
CA LEU A 31 13.15 -7.88 -2.30
C LEU A 31 14.64 -8.16 -2.62
N THR A 32 14.97 -9.38 -3.06
CA THR A 32 16.35 -9.75 -3.48
C THR A 32 16.73 -9.09 -4.81
N ASN A 33 18.04 -8.83 -5.02
CA ASN A 33 18.60 -7.98 -6.10
C ASN A 33 18.19 -8.35 -7.54
N GLU A 34 17.71 -9.57 -7.77
CA GLU A 34 17.35 -10.05 -9.11
C GLU A 34 15.84 -10.11 -9.35
N LYS A 35 15.03 -9.65 -8.39
CA LYS A 35 13.58 -9.82 -8.44
C LYS A 35 12.88 -8.60 -9.03
N PRO A 36 11.72 -8.79 -9.71
CA PRO A 36 11.06 -7.73 -10.47
C PRO A 36 10.76 -6.47 -9.65
N LEU A 37 10.49 -6.64 -8.36
CA LEU A 37 10.21 -5.52 -7.47
C LEU A 37 11.47 -4.69 -7.18
N ASN A 38 12.63 -5.34 -6.95
CA ASN A 38 13.90 -4.65 -6.77
C ASN A 38 14.37 -3.99 -8.08
N LEU A 39 14.17 -4.63 -9.24
CA LEU A 39 14.40 -4.02 -10.55
C LEU A 39 13.50 -2.80 -10.80
N ALA A 40 12.23 -2.85 -10.37
CA ALA A 40 11.32 -1.70 -10.44
C ALA A 40 11.82 -0.56 -9.55
N PHE A 41 12.26 -0.86 -8.33
CA PHE A 41 12.91 0.12 -7.43
C PHE A 41 14.17 0.72 -8.04
N ALA A 42 15.05 -0.10 -8.61
CA ALA A 42 16.29 0.33 -9.26
C ALA A 42 16.03 1.20 -10.51
N SER A 43 14.95 0.95 -11.24
CA SER A 43 14.58 1.77 -12.41
C SER A 43 13.90 3.10 -12.05
N GLY A 44 13.52 3.31 -10.78
CA GLY A 44 12.84 4.51 -10.30
C GLY A 44 11.43 4.72 -10.86
N LYS A 45 10.89 3.73 -11.59
CA LYS A 45 9.57 3.78 -12.22
C LYS A 45 8.64 2.77 -11.55
N PRO A 46 7.65 3.21 -10.76
CA PRO A 46 6.64 2.31 -10.22
C PRO A 46 5.81 1.72 -11.38
N HIS A 47 5.73 0.40 -11.43
CA HIS A 47 4.82 -0.33 -12.30
C HIS A 47 3.53 -0.68 -11.54
N SER A 48 2.44 -0.90 -12.27
CA SER A 48 1.21 -1.45 -11.67
C SER A 48 1.46 -2.86 -11.16
N ILE A 49 1.20 -3.09 -9.86
CA ILE A 49 1.48 -4.36 -9.19
C ILE A 49 0.23 -4.82 -8.43
N ILE A 50 -0.05 -6.12 -8.47
CA ILE A 50 -1.03 -6.77 -7.60
C ILE A 50 -0.27 -7.41 -6.44
N LEU A 51 -0.58 -6.99 -5.22
CA LEU A 51 -0.07 -7.63 -4.00
C LEU A 51 -1.06 -8.70 -3.54
N TRP A 52 -0.66 -9.97 -3.59
CA TRP A 52 -1.50 -11.11 -3.19
C TRP A 52 -0.91 -11.86 -2.00
N GLY A 53 -1.77 -12.26 -1.07
CA GLY A 53 -1.38 -13.01 0.12
C GLY A 53 -2.42 -12.93 1.24
N PRO A 54 -2.30 -13.77 2.28
CA PRO A 54 -3.25 -13.83 3.39
C PRO A 54 -3.38 -12.49 4.14
N PRO A 55 -4.45 -12.28 4.93
CA PRO A 55 -4.57 -11.08 5.76
C PRO A 55 -3.40 -11.00 6.75
N GLY A 56 -2.90 -9.79 7.01
CA GLY A 56 -1.80 -9.57 7.96
C GLY A 56 -0.38 -9.71 7.41
N VAL A 57 -0.16 -10.12 6.15
CA VAL A 57 1.19 -10.23 5.55
C VAL A 57 1.85 -8.90 5.15
N GLY A 58 1.23 -7.77 5.48
CA GLY A 58 1.81 -6.45 5.24
C GLY A 58 1.66 -5.89 3.83
N LYS A 59 0.68 -6.33 3.02
CA LYS A 59 0.43 -5.81 1.66
C LYS A 59 0.31 -4.28 1.62
N THR A 60 -0.54 -3.72 2.49
CA THR A 60 -0.75 -2.27 2.61
C THR A 60 0.52 -1.56 3.04
N THR A 61 1.28 -2.16 3.96
CA THR A 61 2.58 -1.64 4.40
C THR A 61 3.57 -1.60 3.24
N LEU A 62 3.63 -2.66 2.44
CA LEU A 62 4.51 -2.75 1.29
C LEU A 62 4.17 -1.68 0.24
N ALA A 63 2.88 -1.50 -0.09
CA ALA A 63 2.44 -0.47 -1.02
C ALA A 63 2.83 0.95 -0.56
N ARG A 64 2.64 1.25 0.73
CA ARG A 64 3.03 2.54 1.33
C ARG A 64 4.54 2.76 1.30
N LEU A 65 5.31 1.72 1.60
CA LEU A 65 6.77 1.78 1.52
C LEU A 65 7.25 1.98 0.09
N SER A 66 6.59 1.35 -0.90
CA SER A 66 6.90 1.57 -2.30
C SER A 66 6.70 3.04 -2.69
N ALA A 67 5.59 3.66 -2.32
CA ALA A 67 5.36 5.08 -2.61
C ALA A 67 6.43 5.98 -1.99
N LYS A 68 6.83 5.71 -0.75
CA LYS A 68 7.93 6.42 -0.10
C LYS A 68 9.26 6.22 -0.82
N ALA A 69 9.57 4.99 -1.24
CA ALA A 69 10.80 4.67 -1.95
C ALA A 69 10.89 5.34 -3.34
N PHE A 70 9.74 5.54 -4.00
CA PHE A 70 9.65 6.21 -5.30
C PHE A 70 9.44 7.74 -5.21
N ASP A 71 9.44 8.32 -4.01
CA ASP A 71 9.08 9.71 -3.72
C ASP A 71 7.75 10.15 -4.36
N ARG A 72 6.71 9.31 -4.16
CA ARG A 72 5.37 9.51 -4.72
C ARG A 72 4.39 9.84 -3.62
N GLU A 73 3.36 10.60 -3.97
CA GLU A 73 2.18 10.71 -3.13
C GLU A 73 1.48 9.35 -3.02
N PHE A 74 0.91 9.03 -1.86
CA PHE A 74 0.24 7.76 -1.63
C PHE A 74 -1.24 8.01 -1.30
N ILE A 75 -2.12 7.51 -2.16
CA ILE A 75 -3.57 7.53 -1.91
C ILE A 75 -4.03 6.09 -1.73
N ALA A 76 -4.69 5.78 -0.62
CA ALA A 76 -5.24 4.45 -0.36
C ALA A 76 -6.76 4.50 -0.34
N ILE A 77 -7.39 3.60 -1.09
CA ILE A 77 -8.84 3.40 -1.11
C ILE A 77 -9.17 1.93 -0.82
N SER A 78 -10.30 1.68 -0.17
CA SER A 78 -10.82 0.33 0.06
C SER A 78 -11.90 0.03 -0.97
N ALA A 79 -11.72 -1.00 -1.80
CA ALA A 79 -12.73 -1.40 -2.79
C ALA A 79 -14.06 -1.88 -2.17
N VAL A 80 -14.11 -2.09 -0.85
CA VAL A 80 -15.33 -2.45 -0.12
C VAL A 80 -16.19 -1.23 0.20
N LEU A 81 -15.52 -0.13 0.55
CA LEU A 81 -16.18 1.10 1.02
C LEU A 81 -16.28 2.16 -0.09
N ALA A 82 -15.33 2.14 -1.03
CA ALA A 82 -15.26 3.09 -2.13
C ALA A 82 -16.23 2.70 -3.25
N GLY A 83 -17.07 3.64 -3.64
CA GLY A 83 -17.81 3.61 -4.89
C GLY A 83 -16.99 4.20 -6.05
N VAL A 84 -17.67 4.35 -7.19
CA VAL A 84 -17.08 4.96 -8.39
C VAL A 84 -16.68 6.42 -8.14
N LYS A 85 -17.41 7.11 -7.25
CA LYS A 85 -17.17 8.51 -6.93
C LYS A 85 -15.82 8.69 -6.24
N GLU A 86 -15.54 7.93 -5.18
CA GLU A 86 -14.28 8.01 -4.44
C GLU A 86 -13.07 7.69 -5.33
N ILE A 87 -13.22 6.74 -6.27
CA ILE A 87 -12.17 6.45 -7.25
C ILE A 87 -11.91 7.67 -8.15
N ARG A 88 -12.96 8.30 -8.68
CA ARG A 88 -12.81 9.49 -9.52
C ARG A 88 -12.15 10.64 -8.76
N GLU A 89 -12.55 10.89 -7.52
CA GLU A 89 -11.95 11.91 -6.67
C GLU A 89 -10.46 11.63 -6.42
N SER A 90 -10.07 10.37 -6.18
CA SER A 90 -8.66 10.00 -6.02
C SER A 90 -7.82 10.23 -7.28
N ILE A 91 -8.40 10.00 -8.46
CA ILE A 91 -7.74 10.26 -9.75
C ILE A 91 -7.60 11.77 -9.98
N GLU A 92 -8.65 12.54 -9.69
CA GLU A 92 -8.62 13.99 -9.81
C GLU A 92 -7.57 14.61 -8.88
N GLN A 93 -7.51 14.16 -7.62
CA GLN A 93 -6.47 14.57 -6.67
C GLN A 93 -5.07 14.22 -7.18
N ALA A 94 -4.88 13.04 -7.79
CA ALA A 94 -3.60 12.67 -8.38
C ALA A 94 -3.21 13.56 -9.57
N GLN A 95 -4.18 13.94 -10.42
CA GLN A 95 -3.96 14.86 -11.53
C GLN A 95 -3.63 16.28 -11.04
N GLN A 96 -4.32 16.76 -10.01
CA GLN A 96 -4.04 18.05 -9.37
C GLN A 96 -2.63 18.07 -8.78
N ASN A 97 -2.23 17.01 -8.08
CA ASN A 97 -0.88 16.89 -7.51
C ASN A 97 0.22 16.93 -8.58
N MET A 98 -0.02 16.26 -9.72
CA MET A 98 0.87 16.34 -10.87
C MET A 98 0.92 17.76 -11.44
N ALA A 99 -0.23 18.40 -11.67
CA ALA A 99 -0.29 19.71 -12.31
C ALA A 99 0.31 20.83 -11.45
N GLN A 100 0.08 20.80 -10.14
CA GLN A 100 0.51 21.87 -9.22
C GLN A 100 1.91 21.65 -8.66
N TYR A 101 2.24 20.41 -8.32
CA TYR A 101 3.47 20.10 -7.58
C TYR A 101 4.45 19.22 -8.38
N SER A 102 4.11 18.85 -9.62
CA SER A 102 4.86 17.85 -10.41
C SER A 102 5.10 16.54 -9.64
N LYS A 103 4.19 16.23 -8.70
CA LYS A 103 4.31 15.07 -7.82
C LYS A 103 3.45 13.94 -8.34
N GLN A 104 4.11 12.83 -8.69
CA GLN A 104 3.44 11.62 -9.14
C GLN A 104 2.81 10.88 -7.95
N THR A 105 1.68 10.21 -8.20
CA THR A 105 0.88 9.52 -7.17
C THR A 105 0.82 8.02 -7.42
N ILE A 106 0.91 7.23 -6.34
CA ILE A 106 0.56 5.81 -6.32
C ILE A 106 -0.82 5.67 -5.67
N LEU A 107 -1.78 5.16 -6.44
CA LEU A 107 -3.10 4.77 -5.95
C LEU A 107 -3.09 3.31 -5.54
N PHE A 108 -3.33 3.05 -4.26
CA PHE A 108 -3.47 1.71 -3.70
C PHE A 108 -4.93 1.38 -3.48
N VAL A 109 -5.36 0.23 -4.00
CA VAL A 109 -6.73 -0.27 -3.84
C VAL A 109 -6.69 -1.56 -3.04
N ASP A 110 -7.15 -1.49 -1.79
CA ASP A 110 -7.26 -2.67 -0.93
C ASP A 110 -8.52 -3.48 -1.25
N GLU A 111 -8.49 -4.78 -1.00
CA GLU A 111 -9.63 -5.69 -1.17
C GLU A 111 -10.24 -5.67 -2.61
N ILE A 112 -9.43 -5.41 -3.64
CA ILE A 112 -9.88 -5.27 -5.05
C ILE A 112 -10.71 -6.46 -5.55
N HIS A 113 -10.51 -7.66 -4.98
CA HIS A 113 -11.31 -8.85 -5.29
C HIS A 113 -12.80 -8.70 -4.95
N ARG A 114 -13.19 -7.73 -4.13
CA ARG A 114 -14.59 -7.43 -3.77
C ARG A 114 -15.25 -6.40 -4.69
N PHE A 115 -14.49 -5.79 -5.61
CA PHE A 115 -14.92 -4.66 -6.44
C PHE A 115 -16.07 -5.00 -7.40
N ASN A 116 -16.12 -6.23 -7.93
CA ASN A 116 -17.15 -6.63 -8.91
C ASN A 116 -18.58 -6.69 -8.36
N LYS A 117 -18.79 -6.64 -7.03
CA LYS A 117 -20.13 -6.71 -6.46
C LYS A 117 -20.88 -5.37 -6.50
N ILE A 118 -20.18 -4.26 -6.71
CA ILE A 118 -20.74 -2.89 -6.61
C ILE A 118 -21.23 -2.36 -7.97
N LEU A 119 -20.62 -2.82 -9.08
CA LEU A 119 -20.94 -2.33 -10.43
C LEU A 119 -22.09 -3.06 -11.15
N GLY A 120 -22.82 -3.96 -10.47
CA GLY A 120 -24.03 -4.54 -11.04
C GLY A 120 -23.81 -5.44 -12.27
N CYS A 121 -22.61 -5.96 -12.50
CA CYS A 121 -22.42 -7.05 -13.46
C CYS A 121 -22.79 -8.37 -12.77
N GLN A 122 -24.05 -8.78 -12.92
CA GLN A 122 -24.42 -10.19 -12.77
C GLN A 122 -23.79 -11.02 -13.90
N PRO A 123 -23.48 -12.31 -13.67
CA PRO A 123 -22.89 -13.19 -14.67
C PRO A 123 -23.76 -13.34 -15.92
#